data_AF-A0A327IY99-F1
#
_entry.id   AF-A0A327IY99-F1
#
_cell.length_a   1.000
_cell.length_b   1.000
_cell.length_c   1.000
_cell.angle_alpha   90.00
_cell.angle_beta   90.00
_cell.angle_gamma   90.00
#
_symmetry.space_group_name_H-M   'P 1'
#
loop_
_entity.id
_entity.type
_entity.pdbx_description
1 polymer ?
#
loop_
_entity_poly.entity_id
_entity_poly.type
_entity_poly.pdbx_seq_one_letter_code
_entity_poly.pdbx_strand_id
1 'polypeptide(L)'
;MLQAKIQNDYITPVEKNTDKILEFIKKSIRKSKSSDMKIDISSLNLFDASKVATLASTYHYLKFNEGKIEWLVGSKEVEKMLRPLNLGNSNFIFA
;
A
#
# COMPACT_ATOMS: atom_id res chain seq x y z
N MET A 1 4.20 -7.76 -18.76
CA MET A 1 3.06 -8.11 -17.88
C MET A 1 3.48 -7.81 -16.44
N LEU A 2 2.81 -6.90 -15.73
CA LEU A 2 3.09 -6.69 -14.30
C LEU A 2 2.53 -7.89 -13.52
N GLN A 3 3.42 -8.72 -12.99
CA GLN A 3 3.08 -9.88 -12.18
C GLN A 3 3.01 -9.47 -10.70
N ALA A 4 2.09 -10.07 -9.97
CA ALA A 4 1.96 -9.96 -8.52
C ALA A 4 2.07 -11.36 -7.93
N LYS A 5 2.65 -11.49 -6.74
CA LYS A 5 2.55 -12.70 -5.93
C LYS A 5 1.58 -12.42 -4.79
N ILE A 6 0.66 -13.34 -4.55
CA ILE A 6 -0.14 -13.36 -3.33
C ILE A 6 0.57 -14.32 -2.39
N GLN A 7 1.10 -13.79 -1.29
CA GLN A 7 1.68 -14.59 -0.21
C GLN A 7 1.07 -14.12 1.09
N ASN A 8 0.50 -15.05 1.87
CA ASN A 8 -0.17 -14.74 3.14
C ASN A 8 -1.24 -13.62 3.01
N ASP A 9 -2.03 -13.66 1.92
CA ASP A 9 -3.07 -12.68 1.57
C ASP A 9 -2.59 -11.26 1.20
N TYR A 10 -1.28 -11.01 1.14
CA TYR A 10 -0.74 -9.72 0.70
C TYR A 10 -0.60 -9.64 -0.82
N ILE A 11 -1.00 -8.50 -1.37
CA ILE A 11 -0.67 -8.12 -2.75
C ILE A 11 0.76 -7.55 -2.74
N THR A 12 1.72 -8.32 -3.28
CA THR A 12 3.12 -7.89 -3.36
C THR A 12 3.47 -7.47 -4.80
N PRO A 13 3.82 -6.19 -5.05
CA PRO A 13 4.35 -5.74 -6.33
C PRO A 13 5.72 -6.37 -6.63
N VAL A 14 5.93 -6.88 -7.85
CA VAL A 14 7.21 -7.54 -8.25
C VAL A 14 8.17 -6.57 -8.99
N GLU A 15 7.74 -5.32 -9.20
CA GLU A 15 8.52 -4.27 -9.87
C GLU A 15 9.38 -3.51 -8.84
N LYS A 16 10.51 -2.92 -9.28
CA LYS A 16 11.42 -2.17 -8.40
C LYS A 16 11.25 -0.66 -8.51
N ASN A 17 10.68 -0.18 -9.62
CA ASN A 17 10.43 1.25 -9.81
C ASN A 17 9.16 1.69 -9.06
N THR A 18 9.31 2.68 -8.18
CA THR A 18 8.24 3.20 -7.31
C THR A 18 7.00 3.66 -8.05
N ASP A 19 7.15 4.34 -9.19
CA ASP A 19 6.00 4.87 -9.93
C ASP A 19 5.19 3.73 -10.57
N LYS A 20 5.86 2.72 -11.12
CA LYS A 20 5.19 1.51 -11.63
C LYS A 20 4.53 0.69 -10.52
N ILE A 21 5.15 0.60 -9.34
CA ILE A 21 4.55 -0.03 -8.16
C ILE A 21 3.26 0.68 -7.77
N LEU A 22 3.31 2.01 -7.69
CA LEU A 22 2.14 2.82 -7.38
C LEU A 22 1.04 2.65 -8.44
N GLU A 23 1.40 2.64 -9.72
CA GLU A 23 0.45 2.44 -10.82
C GLU A 23 -0.22 1.06 -10.76
N PHE A 24 0.57 0.03 -10.42
CA PHE A 24 0.08 -1.32 -10.16
C PHE A 24 -0.95 -1.34 -9.01
N ILE A 25 -0.61 -0.77 -7.87
CA ILE A 25 -1.50 -0.72 -6.70
C ILE A 25 -2.79 0.04 -7.02
N LYS A 26 -2.71 1.19 -7.71
CA LYS A 26 -3.89 1.93 -8.16
C LYS A 26 -4.79 1.07 -9.04
N LYS A 27 -4.21 0.29 -9.95
CA LYS A 27 -4.96 -0.63 -10.81
C LYS A 27 -5.62 -1.74 -10.00
N SER A 28 -4.94 -2.27 -8.99
CA SER A 28 -5.49 -3.27 -8.06
C SER A 28 -6.66 -2.70 -7.25
N ILE A 29 -6.53 -1.49 -6.69
CA ILE A 29 -7.62 -0.78 -6.00
C ILE A 29 -8.82 -0.61 -6.93
N ARG A 30 -8.61 -0.09 -8.16
CA ARG A 30 -9.68 0.12 -9.14
C ARG A 30 -10.43 -1.15 -9.49
N LYS A 31 -9.74 -2.29 -9.59
CA LYS A 31 -10.35 -3.58 -9.93
C LYS A 31 -10.91 -4.34 -8.74
N SER A 32 -10.48 -4.02 -7.51
CA SER A 32 -10.94 -4.72 -6.31
C SER A 32 -12.45 -4.59 -6.13
N LYS A 33 -13.10 -5.68 -5.72
CA LYS A 33 -14.47 -5.68 -5.20
C LYS A 33 -14.50 -5.63 -3.67
N SER A 34 -13.37 -5.92 -3.02
CA SER A 34 -13.20 -5.83 -1.57
C SER A 34 -12.77 -4.42 -1.19
N SER A 35 -13.41 -3.87 -0.16
CA SER A 35 -13.03 -2.60 0.45
C SER A 35 -11.78 -2.70 1.31
N ASP A 36 -11.44 -3.89 1.81
CA ASP A 36 -10.23 -4.09 2.58
C ASP A 36 -9.14 -4.74 1.72
N MET A 37 -7.92 -4.26 1.88
CA MET A 37 -6.77 -4.68 1.10
C MET A 37 -5.54 -4.88 1.99
N LYS A 38 -4.74 -5.89 1.68
CA LYS A 38 -3.44 -6.12 2.30
C LYS A 38 -2.37 -5.96 1.23
N ILE A 39 -1.43 -5.05 1.45
CA ILE A 39 -0.41 -4.72 0.44
C ILE A 39 0.96 -4.76 1.09
N ASP A 40 1.86 -5.50 0.45
CA ASP A 40 3.23 -5.64 0.90
C ASP A 40 4.15 -4.72 0.09
N ILE A 41 4.77 -3.80 0.80
CA ILE A 41 5.79 -2.87 0.31
C ILE A 41 7.05 -2.92 1.17
N SER A 42 7.26 -4.03 1.88
CA SER A 42 8.34 -4.20 2.85
C SER A 42 9.74 -4.11 2.24
N SER A 43 9.87 -4.39 0.94
CA SER A 43 11.12 -4.26 0.20
C SER A 43 11.48 -2.81 -0.16
N LEU A 44 10.58 -1.84 0.03
CA LEU A 44 10.83 -0.44 -0.30
C LEU A 44 11.61 0.27 0.81
N ASN A 45 12.45 1.23 0.41
CA ASN A 45 13.05 2.15 1.37
C ASN A 45 11.96 3.07 2.00
N LEU A 46 12.33 3.77 3.07
CA LEU A 46 11.44 4.66 3.82
C LEU A 46 10.66 5.64 2.94
N PHE A 47 11.34 6.32 2.01
CA PHE A 47 10.72 7.37 1.21
C PHE A 47 9.76 6.81 0.15
N ASP A 48 10.17 5.74 -0.53
CA ASP A 48 9.35 5.07 -1.53
C ASP A 48 8.11 4.43 -0.88
N ALA A 49 8.28 3.75 0.25
CA ALA A 49 7.18 3.18 1.00
C ALA A 49 6.19 4.26 1.45
N SER A 50 6.71 5.37 1.97
CA SER A 50 5.88 6.50 2.44
C SER A 50 5.10 7.15 1.30
N LYS A 51 5.75 7.37 0.14
CA LYS A 51 5.10 7.89 -1.07
C LYS A 51 4.00 6.96 -1.57
N VAL A 52 4.30 5.66 -1.68
CA VAL A 52 3.35 4.65 -2.15
C VAL A 52 2.14 4.56 -1.21
N ALA A 53 2.38 4.36 0.09
CA ALA A 53 1.32 4.21 1.07
C ALA A 53 0.42 5.44 1.13
N THR A 54 1.00 6.65 1.11
CA THR A 54 0.21 7.90 1.12
C THR A 54 -0.69 7.99 -0.10
N LEU A 55 -0.10 7.92 -1.31
CA LEU A 55 -0.87 8.15 -2.53
C LEU A 55 -1.91 7.05 -2.74
N ALA A 56 -1.53 5.78 -2.58
CA ALA A 56 -2.44 4.67 -2.75
C ALA A 56 -3.59 4.68 -1.73
N SER A 57 -3.31 5.03 -0.47
CA SER A 57 -4.35 5.16 0.56
C SER A 57 -5.34 6.28 0.21
N THR A 58 -4.89 7.40 -0.34
CA THR A 58 -5.78 8.45 -0.85
C THR A 58 -6.69 7.93 -1.97
N TYR A 59 -6.14 7.24 -2.98
CA TYR A 59 -6.96 6.67 -4.06
C TYR A 59 -7.93 5.59 -3.57
N HIS A 60 -7.52 4.82 -2.57
CA HIS A 60 -8.36 3.82 -1.94
C HIS A 60 -9.52 4.46 -1.20
N TYR A 61 -9.27 5.47 -0.36
CA TYR A 61 -10.31 6.19 0.37
C TYR A 61 -11.37 6.78 -0.56
N LEU A 62 -10.95 7.33 -1.71
CA LEU A 62 -11.88 7.85 -2.72
C LEU A 62 -12.81 6.79 -3.32
N LYS A 63 -12.40 5.51 -3.33
CA LYS A 63 -13.22 4.40 -3.83
C LYS A 63 -14.00 3.71 -2.70
N PHE A 64 -13.38 3.55 -1.55
CA PHE A 64 -13.86 2.83 -0.38
C PHE A 64 -13.66 3.71 0.86
N ASN A 65 -14.64 4.55 1.18
CA ASN A 65 -14.54 5.51 2.29
C ASN A 65 -14.32 4.83 3.66
N GLU A 66 -14.89 3.64 3.86
CA GLU A 66 -14.84 2.87 5.11
C GLU A 66 -13.81 1.74 5.07
N GLY A 67 -13.25 1.45 3.89
CA GLY A 67 -12.30 0.36 3.71
C GLY A 67 -10.92 0.66 4.30
N LYS A 68 -10.17 -0.38 4.65
CA LYS A 68 -8.84 -0.28 5.25
C LYS A 68 -7.76 -0.93 4.37
N ILE A 69 -6.57 -0.35 4.41
CA ILE A 69 -5.36 -0.99 3.88
C ILE A 69 -4.45 -1.39 5.03
N GLU A 70 -4.09 -2.67 5.07
CA GLU A 70 -2.97 -3.18 5.86
C GLU A 70 -1.69 -3.12 5.02
N TRP A 71 -0.79 -2.22 5.39
CA TRP A 71 0.51 -2.04 4.76
C TRP A 71 1.55 -2.86 5.50
N LEU A 72 2.09 -3.91 4.87
CA LEU A 72 3.30 -4.57 5.36
C LEU A 72 4.52 -3.73 4.93
N VAL A 73 5.28 -3.23 5.89
CA VAL A 73 6.43 -2.33 5.69
C VAL A 73 7.67 -2.90 6.36
N GLY A 74 8.85 -2.58 5.81
CA GLY A 74 10.13 -3.09 6.33
C GLY A 74 10.70 -2.26 7.49
N SER A 75 10.05 -1.15 7.87
CA SER A 75 10.58 -0.21 8.85
C SER A 75 9.46 0.54 9.57
N LYS A 76 9.60 0.68 10.90
CA LYS A 76 8.69 1.45 11.76
C LYS A 76 8.72 2.96 11.47
N GLU A 77 9.77 3.43 10.83
CA GLU A 77 9.94 4.83 10.43
C GLU A 77 8.86 5.25 9.42
N VAL A 78 8.34 4.32 8.62
CA VAL A 78 7.22 4.59 7.70
C VAL A 78 5.96 4.98 8.48
N GLU A 79 5.60 4.20 9.51
CA GLU A 79 4.46 4.54 10.38
C GLU A 79 4.72 5.88 11.10
N LYS A 80 5.92 6.08 11.67
CA LYS A 80 6.26 7.34 12.35
C LYS A 80 6.09 8.55 11.44
N MET A 81 6.47 8.43 10.16
CA MET A 81 6.35 9.49 9.16
C MET A 81 4.91 9.73 8.74
N LEU A 82 4.11 8.67 8.57
CA LEU A 82 2.76 8.78 8.02
C LEU A 82 1.66 8.97 9.07
N ARG A 83 1.87 8.55 10.31
CA ARG A 83 0.90 8.69 11.40
C ARG A 83 0.41 10.14 11.60
N PRO A 84 1.26 11.18 11.56
CA PRO A 84 0.80 12.57 11.66
C PRO A 84 -0.12 13.02 10.51
N LEU A 85 -0.06 12.37 9.34
CA LEU A 85 -0.94 12.68 8.20
C LEU A 85 -2.38 12.18 8.41
N ASN A 86 -2.59 11.27 9.38
CA ASN A 86 -3.89 10.75 9.77
C ASN A 86 -4.79 10.36 8.58
N LEU A 87 -4.28 9.48 7.70
CA LEU A 87 -4.98 9.08 6.47
C LEU A 87 -6.32 8.36 6.75
N GLY A 88 -6.57 7.90 7.98
CA GLY A 88 -7.85 7.34 8.42
C GLY A 88 -8.16 5.93 7.91
N ASN A 89 -7.44 5.43 6.90
CA ASN A 89 -7.65 4.14 6.27
C ASN A 89 -6.38 3.27 6.15
N SER A 90 -5.28 3.66 6.79
CA SER A 90 -4.00 2.94 6.72
C SER A 90 -3.63 2.33 8.06
N ASN A 91 -3.37 1.03 8.09
CA ASN A 91 -2.79 0.30 9.21
C ASN A 91 -1.40 -0.21 8.80
N PHE A 92 -0.42 -0.16 9.69
CA PHE A 92 0.96 -0.58 9.37
C PHE A 92 1.33 -1.84 10.15
N ILE A 93 1.81 -2.85 9.42
CA ILE A 93 2.34 -4.13 9.92
C ILE A 93 3.83 -4.19 9.57
N PHE A 94 4.63 -4.80 10.44
CA PHE A 94 6.09 -4.83 10.28
C PHE A 94 6.56 -6.24 9.93
N ALA A 95 7.38 -6.36 8.88
CA ALA A 95 8.01 -7.60 8.44
C ALA A 95 9.22 -7.99 9.31
#